data_AF-A0A7X9F8Z2-F1
#
_entry.id   AF-A0A7X9F8Z2-F1
#
_cell.length_a   1.000
_cell.length_b   1.000
_cell.length_c   1.000
_cell.angle_alpha   90.00
_cell.angle_beta   90.00
_cell.angle_gamma   90.00
#
_symmetry.space_group_name_H-M   'P 1'
#
loop_
_entity.id
_entity.type
_entity.pdbx_description
1 polymer ?
#
loop_
_entity_poly.entity_id
_entity_poly.type
_entity_poly.pdbx_seq_one_letter_code
_entity_poly.pdbx_strand_id
1 'polypeptide(L)'
;PRFASLQKNQLIETITLEEALKLFELPRVIGVHDGDEVVAGIGKFGPYIRYRNRFYSLKRNVDDPYTVTLERAIELMNEKDNSEKQKVIKEFGEIKVLNGRYGPYIAYEGKNYRIPKGTDPAEISRDECLAIIEKKDKK
;
A
#
# COMPACT_ATOMS: atom_id res chain seq x y z
N PRO A 1 -15.25 4.21 -24.07
CA PRO A 1 -15.90 5.35 -23.37
C PRO A 1 -15.08 5.69 -22.13
N ARG A 2 -14.97 6.98 -21.76
CA ARG A 2 -14.29 7.43 -20.53
C ARG A 2 -15.34 7.58 -19.43
N PHE A 3 -15.05 7.07 -18.24
CA PHE A 3 -15.95 7.11 -17.10
C PHE A 3 -15.25 7.73 -15.90
N ALA A 4 -16.02 8.44 -15.07
CA ALA A 4 -15.60 8.92 -13.77
C ALA A 4 -16.67 8.56 -12.73
N SER A 5 -16.25 8.14 -11.54
CA SER A 5 -17.17 7.81 -10.45
C SER A 5 -17.58 9.06 -9.69
N LEU A 6 -18.86 9.16 -9.33
CA LEU A 6 -19.34 10.18 -8.40
C LEU A 6 -18.63 10.06 -7.03
N GLN A 7 -18.42 11.20 -6.38
CA GLN A 7 -17.97 11.21 -4.99
C GLN A 7 -19.09 10.76 -4.04
N LYS A 8 -18.73 10.38 -2.81
CA LYS A 8 -19.68 9.80 -1.83
C LYS A 8 -20.88 10.71 -1.51
N ASN A 9 -20.72 12.02 -1.67
CA ASN A 9 -21.71 13.05 -1.39
C ASN A 9 -22.39 13.61 -2.66
N GLN A 10 -22.09 13.08 -3.84
CA GLN A 10 -22.68 13.54 -5.10
C GLN A 10 -23.79 12.59 -5.56
N LEU A 11 -24.88 13.16 -6.06
CA LEU A 11 -26.00 12.44 -6.64
C LEU A 11 -26.11 12.79 -8.13
N ILE A 12 -26.50 11.82 -8.94
CA ILE A 12 -26.67 12.01 -10.40
C ILE A 12 -27.72 13.09 -10.72
N GLU A 13 -28.70 13.26 -9.84
CA GLU A 13 -29.82 14.18 -10.00
C GLU A 13 -29.45 15.63 -9.66
N THR A 14 -28.44 15.84 -8.82
CA THR A 14 -28.11 17.16 -8.26
C THR A 14 -26.73 17.66 -8.69
N ILE A 15 -25.91 16.82 -9.30
CA ILE A 15 -24.56 17.21 -9.74
C ILE A 15 -24.65 18.26 -10.86
N THR A 16 -23.87 19.32 -10.71
CA THR A 16 -23.73 20.34 -11.75
C THR A 16 -22.80 19.88 -12.87
N LEU A 17 -22.89 20.50 -14.04
CA LEU A 17 -21.97 20.22 -15.15
C LEU A 17 -20.51 20.46 -14.75
N GLU A 18 -20.25 21.53 -14.00
CA GLU A 18 -18.90 21.87 -13.53
C GLU A 18 -18.34 20.80 -12.60
N GLU A 19 -19.14 20.34 -11.63
CA GLU A 19 -18.75 19.25 -10.74
C GLU A 19 -18.52 17.94 -11.50
N ALA A 20 -19.37 17.64 -12.50
CA ALA A 20 -19.22 16.45 -13.33
C ALA A 20 -17.94 16.50 -14.17
N LEU A 21 -17.62 17.64 -14.78
CA LEU A 21 -16.38 17.83 -15.53
C LEU A 21 -15.15 17.69 -14.63
N LYS A 22 -15.21 18.21 -13.40
CA LYS A 22 -14.14 18.06 -12.43
C LYS A 22 -13.81 16.58 -12.14
N LEU A 23 -14.81 15.70 -12.08
CA LEU A 23 -14.57 14.26 -11.86
C LEU A 23 -13.68 13.62 -12.92
N PHE A 24 -13.70 14.16 -14.15
CA PHE A 24 -12.86 13.67 -15.22
C PHE A 24 -11.41 14.15 -15.12
N GLU A 25 -11.07 15.12 -14.27
CA GLU A 25 -9.66 15.52 -14.10
C GLU A 25 -8.77 14.37 -13.63
N LEU A 26 -9.35 13.35 -12.97
CA LEU A 26 -8.61 12.17 -12.53
C LEU A 26 -8.70 10.99 -13.51
N PRO A 27 -7.65 10.16 -13.62
CA PRO A 27 -6.33 10.33 -12.99
C PRO A 27 -5.52 11.47 -13.64
N ARG A 28 -4.77 12.23 -12.82
CA ARG A 28 -3.92 13.34 -13.29
C ARG A 28 -2.45 13.12 -12.97
N VAL A 29 -1.57 13.55 -13.87
CA VAL A 29 -0.13 13.61 -13.61
C VAL A 29 0.15 14.81 -12.71
N ILE A 30 0.81 14.58 -11.57
CA ILE A 30 1.15 15.62 -10.60
C ILE A 30 2.62 16.05 -10.68
N GLY A 31 3.45 15.28 -11.39
CA GLY A 31 4.86 15.57 -11.61
C GLY A 31 5.63 14.35 -12.11
N VAL A 32 6.95 14.50 -12.21
CA VAL A 32 7.90 13.43 -12.57
C VAL A 32 8.89 13.25 -11.43
N HIS A 33 9.14 12.01 -11.05
CA HIS A 33 10.12 11.62 -10.02
C HIS A 33 11.00 10.49 -10.57
N ASP A 34 12.32 10.62 -10.47
CA ASP A 34 13.32 9.70 -11.05
C ASP A 34 13.02 9.22 -12.49
N GLY A 35 12.51 10.12 -13.33
CA GLY A 35 12.19 9.83 -14.74
C GLY A 35 10.83 9.17 -14.99
N ASP A 36 10.05 8.89 -13.94
CA ASP A 36 8.72 8.29 -14.04
C ASP A 36 7.63 9.27 -13.59
N GLU A 37 6.46 9.19 -14.23
CA GLU A 37 5.30 9.99 -13.84
C GLU A 37 4.75 9.58 -12.48
N VAL A 38 4.41 10.59 -11.68
CA VAL A 38 3.63 10.45 -10.46
C VAL A 38 2.20 10.87 -10.78
N VAL A 39 1.24 9.98 -10.52
CA VAL A 39 -0.15 10.15 -10.93
C VAL A 39 -1.07 10.08 -9.70
N ALA A 40 -1.94 11.06 -9.51
CA ALA A 40 -2.99 11.03 -8.52
C ALA A 40 -4.30 10.51 -9.14
N GLY A 41 -5.06 9.69 -8.39
CA GLY A 41 -6.31 9.13 -8.89
C GLY A 41 -7.21 8.59 -7.78
N ILE A 42 -8.38 8.09 -8.16
CA ILE A 42 -9.34 7.43 -7.27
C ILE A 42 -9.59 6.02 -7.80
N GLY A 43 -9.43 5.02 -6.93
CA GLY A 43 -9.65 3.61 -7.25
C GLY A 43 -10.64 2.96 -6.28
N LYS A 44 -10.82 1.63 -6.41
CA LYS A 44 -11.75 0.83 -5.59
C LYS A 44 -11.56 1.02 -4.07
N PHE A 45 -10.32 1.24 -3.62
CA PHE A 45 -9.98 1.37 -2.20
C PHE A 45 -9.90 2.83 -1.69
N GLY A 46 -10.15 3.80 -2.58
CA GLY A 46 -10.07 5.23 -2.28
C GLY A 46 -9.02 5.97 -3.13
N PRO A 47 -8.73 7.23 -2.76
CA PRO A 47 -7.75 8.06 -3.46
C PRO A 47 -6.32 7.54 -3.25
N TYR A 48 -5.51 7.61 -4.30
CA TYR A 48 -4.15 7.07 -4.31
C TYR A 48 -3.19 7.93 -5.15
N ILE A 49 -1.90 7.75 -4.88
CA ILE A 49 -0.78 8.09 -5.76
C ILE A 49 -0.27 6.81 -6.41
N ARG A 50 -0.08 6.83 -7.73
CA ARG A 50 0.60 5.79 -8.50
C ARG A 50 1.94 6.31 -8.95
N TYR A 51 2.97 5.53 -8.66
CA TYR A 51 4.34 5.77 -9.10
C TYR A 51 4.92 4.44 -9.58
N ARG A 52 5.33 4.38 -10.85
CA ARG A 52 5.68 3.12 -11.54
C ARG A 52 4.54 2.09 -11.39
N ASN A 53 4.84 0.92 -10.82
CA ASN A 53 3.90 -0.17 -10.54
C ASN A 53 3.41 -0.20 -9.08
N ARG A 54 3.69 0.85 -8.28
CA ARG A 54 3.28 0.92 -6.87
C ARG A 54 2.16 1.92 -6.66
N PHE A 55 1.34 1.63 -5.65
CA PHE A 55 0.22 2.45 -5.21
C PHE A 55 0.41 2.86 -3.75
N TYR A 56 0.20 4.14 -3.48
CA TYR A 56 0.34 4.77 -2.17
C TYR A 56 -0.99 5.44 -1.82
N SER A 57 -1.60 5.05 -0.71
CA SER A 57 -2.91 5.58 -0.33
C SER A 57 -2.80 7.01 0.16
N LEU A 58 -3.68 7.89 -0.33
CA LEU A 58 -3.83 9.24 0.22
C LEU A 58 -4.55 9.17 1.58
N LYS A 59 -4.12 9.98 2.56
CA LYS A 59 -4.72 9.97 3.90
C LYS A 59 -6.11 10.61 3.81
N ARG A 60 -7.13 9.83 4.23
CA ARG A 60 -8.53 10.30 4.27
C ARG A 60 -8.63 11.57 5.10
N ASN A 61 -9.40 12.54 4.62
CA ASN A 61 -9.65 13.84 5.26
C ASN A 61 -8.41 14.73 5.45
N VAL A 62 -7.27 14.35 4.87
CA VAL A 62 -6.03 15.14 4.95
C VAL A 62 -5.58 15.50 3.54
N ASP A 63 -5.50 14.49 2.66
CA ASP A 63 -5.04 14.68 1.30
C ASP A 63 -6.22 14.60 0.32
N ASP A 64 -6.22 15.48 -0.69
CA ASP A 64 -7.21 15.51 -1.77
C ASP A 64 -6.52 15.16 -3.11
N PRO A 65 -6.99 14.14 -3.84
CA PRO A 65 -6.40 13.76 -5.13
C PRO A 65 -6.41 14.88 -6.19
N TYR A 66 -7.34 15.84 -6.11
CA TYR A 66 -7.41 16.97 -7.04
C TYR A 66 -6.34 18.03 -6.78
N THR A 67 -5.83 18.15 -5.55
CA THR A 67 -4.91 19.23 -5.15
C THR A 67 -3.57 18.75 -4.61
N VAL A 68 -3.40 17.45 -4.35
CA VAL A 68 -2.13 16.87 -3.85
C VAL A 68 -0.93 17.24 -4.73
N THR A 69 0.17 17.63 -4.09
CA THR A 69 1.40 18.04 -4.77
C THR A 69 2.39 16.88 -4.91
N LEU A 70 3.41 17.07 -5.76
CA LEU A 70 4.47 16.09 -5.94
C LEU A 70 5.25 15.85 -4.64
N GLU A 71 5.55 16.92 -3.88
CA GLU A 71 6.28 16.83 -2.61
C GLU A 71 5.50 15.98 -1.61
N ARG A 72 4.19 16.24 -1.48
CA ARG A 72 3.32 15.46 -0.60
C ARG A 72 3.22 14.00 -1.03
N ALA A 73 3.19 13.75 -2.33
CA ALA A 73 3.23 12.39 -2.84
C ALA A 73 4.54 11.66 -2.48
N ILE A 74 5.69 12.31 -2.62
CA ILE A 74 7.00 11.76 -2.23
C ILE A 74 7.06 11.48 -0.72
N GLU A 75 6.50 12.36 0.12
CA GLU A 75 6.38 12.10 1.56
C GLU A 75 5.60 10.81 1.85
N LEU A 76 4.43 10.63 1.24
CA LEU A 76 3.61 9.43 1.40
C LEU A 76 4.34 8.16 0.93
N MET A 77 5.15 8.27 -0.12
CA MET A 77 5.99 7.17 -0.59
C MET A 77 7.02 6.78 0.47
N ASN A 78 7.74 7.76 1.01
CA ASN A 78 8.75 7.55 2.04
C ASN A 78 8.14 7.03 3.35
N GLU A 79 6.99 7.56 3.78
CA GLU A 79 6.26 7.09 4.96
C GLU A 79 5.89 5.60 4.82
N LYS A 80 5.34 5.21 3.66
CA LYS A 80 4.96 3.83 3.41
C LYS A 80 6.18 2.91 3.42
N ASP A 81 7.23 3.26 2.68
CA ASP A 81 8.45 2.45 2.59
C ASP A 81 9.13 2.30 3.97
N ASN A 82 9.14 3.36 4.79
CA ASN A 82 9.64 3.29 6.16
C ASN A 82 8.77 2.41 7.07
N SER A 83 7.44 2.52 6.94
CA SER A 83 6.52 1.67 7.70
C SER A 83 6.65 0.19 7.33
N GLU A 84 6.98 -0.12 6.07
CA GLU A 84 7.23 -1.48 5.62
C GLU A 84 8.56 -2.01 6.18
N LYS A 85 9.61 -1.19 6.20
CA LYS A 85 10.89 -1.54 6.85
C LYS A 85 10.73 -1.81 8.34
N GLN A 86 9.94 -1.00 9.06
CA GLN A 86 9.68 -1.21 10.49
C GLN A 86 8.90 -2.49 10.80
N LYS A 87 8.17 -3.05 9.83
CA LYS A 87 7.52 -4.35 10.00
C LYS A 87 8.53 -5.50 9.94
N VAL A 88 9.70 -5.32 9.34
CA VAL A 88 10.70 -6.38 9.23
C VAL A 88 11.39 -6.54 10.59
N ILE A 89 11.19 -7.69 11.22
CA ILE A 89 11.86 -8.07 12.47
C ILE A 89 13.23 -8.67 12.16
N LYS A 90 13.27 -9.59 11.19
CA LYS A 90 14.49 -10.30 10.75
C LYS A 90 14.37 -10.73 9.29
N GLU A 91 15.49 -10.85 8.59
CA GLU A 91 15.54 -11.28 7.19
C GLU A 91 16.71 -12.26 6.99
N PHE A 92 16.43 -13.39 6.36
CA PHE A 92 17.38 -14.48 6.08
C PHE A 92 17.34 -14.82 4.59
N GLY A 93 17.67 -13.84 3.73
CA GLY A 93 17.51 -13.96 2.28
C GLY A 93 16.04 -13.92 1.88
N GLU A 94 15.52 -15.02 1.32
CA GLU A 94 14.12 -15.10 0.87
C GLU A 94 13.11 -15.25 2.02
N ILE A 95 13.58 -15.58 3.23
CA ILE A 95 12.75 -15.72 4.43
C ILE A 95 12.71 -14.39 5.17
N LYS A 96 11.51 -13.84 5.39
CA LYS A 96 11.32 -12.61 6.16
C LYS A 96 10.46 -12.86 7.39
N VAL A 97 10.92 -12.42 8.54
CA VAL A 97 10.14 -12.40 9.79
C VAL A 97 9.53 -11.00 9.89
N LEU A 98 8.20 -10.92 9.84
CA LEU A 98 7.46 -9.67 9.74
C LEU A 98 6.48 -9.52 10.91
N ASN A 99 6.30 -8.30 11.40
CA ASN A 99 5.26 -7.94 12.35
C ASN A 99 3.96 -7.60 11.62
N GLY A 100 2.94 -8.43 11.79
CA GLY A 100 1.62 -8.27 11.19
C GLY A 100 0.56 -7.77 12.17
N ARG A 101 -0.64 -7.47 11.64
CA ARG A 101 -1.80 -7.04 12.45
C ARG A 101 -2.17 -8.02 13.57
N TYR A 102 -1.98 -9.32 13.32
CA TYR A 102 -2.34 -10.40 14.25
C TYR A 102 -1.12 -10.98 14.99
N GLY A 103 0.01 -10.28 14.90
CA GLY A 103 1.29 -10.68 15.47
C GLY A 103 2.34 -11.09 14.43
N PRO A 104 3.53 -11.49 14.90
CA PRO A 104 4.66 -11.87 14.07
C PRO A 104 4.42 -13.12 13.23
N TYR A 105 4.92 -13.12 11.99
CA TYR A 105 4.80 -14.21 11.04
C TYR A 105 6.04 -14.30 10.14
N ILE A 106 6.24 -15.46 9.51
CA ILE A 106 7.28 -15.69 8.51
C ILE A 106 6.65 -15.59 7.13
N ALA A 107 7.23 -14.79 6.24
CA ALA A 107 6.90 -14.74 4.82
C ALA A 107 8.00 -15.45 4.02
N TYR A 108 7.62 -16.41 3.18
CA TYR A 108 8.53 -17.18 2.33
C TYR A 108 7.77 -17.66 1.08
N GLU A 109 8.36 -17.50 -0.11
CA GLU A 109 7.77 -17.90 -1.41
C GLU A 109 6.30 -17.49 -1.62
N GLY A 110 5.93 -16.28 -1.17
CA GLY A 110 4.56 -15.78 -1.29
C GLY A 110 3.54 -16.39 -0.31
N LYS A 111 3.97 -17.28 0.59
CA LYS A 111 3.17 -17.83 1.68
C LYS A 111 3.52 -17.19 3.02
N ASN A 112 2.55 -17.20 3.94
CA ASN A 112 2.69 -16.69 5.30
C ASN A 112 2.53 -17.81 6.33
N TYR A 113 3.52 -17.96 7.21
CA TYR A 113 3.59 -18.99 8.23
C TYR A 113 3.54 -18.36 9.63
N ARG A 114 2.66 -18.89 10.47
CA ARG A 114 2.47 -18.40 11.84
C ARG A 114 3.62 -18.85 12.74
N ILE A 115 4.22 -17.92 13.48
CA ILE A 115 5.21 -18.23 14.51
C ILE A 115 4.51 -18.81 15.75
N PRO A 116 5.00 -19.93 16.33
CA PRO A 116 4.45 -20.51 17.55
C PRO A 116 4.41 -19.52 18.73
N LYS A 117 3.40 -19.65 19.59
CA LYS A 117 3.33 -18.84 20.81
C LYS A 117 4.50 -19.21 21.73
N GLY A 118 5.21 -18.20 22.24
CA GLY A 118 6.37 -18.37 23.12
C GLY A 118 7.72 -18.35 22.40
N THR A 119 7.74 -18.37 21.07
CA THR A 119 8.97 -18.11 20.29
C THR A 119 9.17 -16.60 20.18
N ASP A 120 10.38 -16.12 20.49
CA ASP A 120 10.75 -14.73 20.26
C ASP A 120 11.08 -14.50 18.78
N PRO A 121 10.29 -13.71 18.04
CA PRO A 121 10.56 -13.43 16.64
C PRO A 121 11.84 -12.61 16.40
N ALA A 122 12.34 -11.90 17.41
CA ALA A 122 13.59 -11.16 17.32
C ALA A 122 14.80 -12.08 17.42
N GLU A 123 14.69 -13.19 18.15
CA GLU A 123 15.79 -14.16 18.36
C GLU A 123 15.71 -15.37 17.43
N ILE A 124 14.58 -15.59 16.75
CA ILE A 124 14.39 -16.73 15.84
C ILE A 124 15.52 -16.85 14.81
N SER A 125 15.99 -18.06 14.60
CA SER A 125 17.06 -18.39 13.64
C SER A 125 16.51 -18.79 12.27
N ARG A 126 17.39 -18.84 11.26
CA ARG A 126 17.05 -19.32 9.92
C ARG A 126 16.54 -20.76 9.94
N ASP A 127 17.19 -21.63 10.69
CA ASP A 127 16.85 -23.06 10.75
C ASP A 127 15.50 -23.30 11.42
N GLU A 128 15.17 -22.54 12.46
CA GLU A 128 13.84 -22.59 13.08
C GLU A 128 12.73 -22.10 12.13
N CYS A 129 13.01 -21.05 11.35
CA CYS A 129 12.07 -20.57 10.34
C CYS A 129 11.78 -21.66 9.30
N LEU A 130 12.82 -22.33 8.80
CA LEU A 130 12.69 -23.45 7.85
C LEU A 130 11.90 -24.62 8.47
N ALA A 131 12.18 -24.97 9.73
CA ALA A 131 11.45 -26.03 10.42
C ALA A 131 9.95 -25.72 10.57
N ILE A 132 9.58 -24.45 10.78
CA ILE A 132 8.17 -24.01 10.84
C ILE A 132 7.51 -24.11 9.46
N ILE A 133 8.23 -23.70 8.41
CA ILE A 133 7.76 -23.78 7.01
C ILE A 133 7.50 -25.24 6.62
N GLU A 134 8.48 -26.13 6.81
CA GLU A 134 8.36 -27.55 6.45
C GLU A 134 7.22 -28.27 7.19
N LYS A 135 7.06 -27.99 8.50
CA LYS A 135 5.98 -28.58 9.30
C LYS A 135 4.60 -28.16 8.81
N LYS A 136 4.49 -26.99 8.21
CA LYS A 136 3.23 -26.43 7.69
C LYS A 136 2.93 -26.90 6.28
N ASP A 137 3.93 -27.03 5.40
CA ASP A 137 3.72 -27.51 4.03
C ASP A 137 3.52 -29.03 3.96
N LYS A 138 3.97 -29.80 4.96
CA LYS A 138 3.70 -31.25 5.08
C LYS A 138 2.30 -31.59 5.61
N LYS A 139 1.45 -30.58 5.88
CA LYS A 139 0.16 -30.73 6.57
C LYS A 139 -0.99 -30.24 5.70
#